data_AF-A0A8S3YTG2-F1
#
_entry.id   AF-A0A8S3YTG2-F1
#
_cell.length_a   1.000
_cell.length_b   1.000
_cell.length_c   1.000
_cell.angle_alpha   90.00
_cell.angle_beta   90.00
_cell.angle_gamma   90.00
#
_symmetry.space_group_name_H-M   'P 1'
#
loop_
_entity.id
_entity.type
_entity.pdbx_description
1 polymer ?
#
loop_
_entity_poly.entity_id
_entity_poly.type
_entity_poly.pdbx_seq_one_letter_code
_entity_poly.pdbx_strand_id
1 'polypeptide(L)'
;MKNINTIIAVCIFVILFLSWNWIFVSMSSALVVYQKWSQQLLPAKIVSVKPFVLSRSPHIYMYSAFVHLPGEADNTADSNTTTSIVITTLGKTRVQLFCCILFRDKKTLQVVTADLYHEYGYYDNEPKAYIARQFICRVPVTSDFLRDSYVTLSSTICSNDLQGYIPILHPTRVPGGIAICGKIAHSGGLDPEKTIEWFEVQRLLGVDKILIFDLGNPETIKRVFRYYQNLGILDLQPYELPGEPQNRSLADKFIHTEQFDHDETMPVLECRQRLAGYDYIMGHDADEFIIPRQNVTLKEFLKEQMQKEPNAAGFYFYTQFFVTTWGPTNPEEDLIVKRYRKSTEPLWRAYKYVYQPSRVKSAMTHEFFATSEQFNRPKVATSEAVLHHYRRCPTETLGDCTGTTIIDDTMTRFHDLEQRVAIVRTATFTNPNWTISEG
;
A
#
# COMPACT_ATOMS: atom_id res chain seq x y z
N MET A 1 -21.22 75.09 -45.43
CA MET A 1 -20.53 76.34 -45.84
C MET A 1 -19.05 76.22 -45.48
N LYS A 2 -18.19 76.16 -46.51
CA LYS A 2 -16.71 76.32 -46.55
C LYS A 2 -15.86 75.39 -45.65
N ASN A 3 -14.82 74.69 -46.09
CA ASN A 3 -14.21 74.54 -47.41
C ASN A 3 -13.36 73.25 -47.42
N ILE A 4 -13.11 72.76 -48.63
CA ILE A 4 -12.52 71.48 -49.03
C ILE A 4 -11.12 71.72 -49.66
N ASN A 5 -10.25 70.70 -49.63
CA ASN A 5 -9.02 70.46 -50.43
C ASN A 5 -7.75 71.27 -50.10
N THR A 6 -6.54 70.69 -50.06
CA THR A 6 -5.74 70.21 -51.22
C THR A 6 -4.46 69.54 -50.63
N ILE A 7 -4.16 68.23 -50.79
CA ILE A 7 -3.63 67.47 -51.94
C ILE A 7 -2.09 67.17 -51.88
N ILE A 8 -1.79 65.85 -51.87
CA ILE A 8 -0.78 65.10 -52.67
C ILE A 8 0.70 65.16 -52.21
N ALA A 9 1.24 64.10 -51.59
CA ALA A 9 1.69 62.80 -52.11
C ALA A 9 3.15 62.78 -52.59
N VAL A 10 3.99 61.98 -51.93
CA VAL A 10 5.03 61.17 -52.57
C VAL A 10 5.15 59.86 -51.79
N CYS A 11 4.62 58.80 -52.38
CA CYS A 11 4.90 57.41 -52.05
C CYS A 11 6.40 57.10 -52.24
N ILE A 12 6.90 56.04 -51.59
CA ILE A 12 7.77 54.95 -52.13
C ILE A 12 8.81 54.48 -51.10
N PHE A 13 8.58 53.22 -50.69
CA PHE A 13 9.53 52.17 -50.29
C PHE A 13 9.76 51.81 -48.79
N VAL A 14 9.13 50.67 -48.45
CA VAL A 14 9.68 49.49 -47.76
C VAL A 14 9.65 49.49 -46.22
N ILE A 15 8.55 48.94 -45.72
CA ILE A 15 8.48 47.71 -44.90
C ILE A 15 9.75 47.42 -44.10
N LEU A 16 9.69 47.62 -42.77
CA LEU A 16 10.16 46.70 -41.74
C LEU A 16 9.98 47.33 -40.35
N PHE A 17 9.56 46.52 -39.39
CA PHE A 17 9.47 46.78 -37.94
C PHE A 17 8.39 47.77 -37.46
N LEU A 18 7.24 47.24 -37.02
CA LEU A 18 7.03 46.95 -35.59
C LEU A 18 5.70 46.22 -35.39
N SER A 19 5.82 45.10 -34.70
CA SER A 19 4.87 44.00 -34.56
C SER A 19 3.68 44.32 -33.66
N TRP A 20 2.54 43.84 -34.15
CA TRP A 20 1.28 43.58 -33.47
C TRP A 20 1.40 42.88 -32.12
N ASN A 21 0.65 43.37 -31.13
CA ASN A 21 0.16 42.59 -30.00
C ASN A 21 -1.25 42.09 -30.33
N TRP A 22 -1.36 40.85 -30.81
CA TRP A 22 -2.58 40.07 -30.79
C TRP A 22 -2.39 38.94 -29.78
N ILE A 23 -3.18 38.95 -28.71
CA ILE A 23 -3.22 37.93 -27.68
C ILE A 23 -3.95 36.72 -28.28
N PHE A 24 -3.19 35.74 -28.76
CA PHE A 24 -3.69 34.38 -28.98
C PHE A 24 -3.55 33.59 -27.67
N VAL A 25 -4.68 33.18 -27.10
CA VAL A 25 -4.73 32.16 -26.05
C VAL A 25 -4.44 30.82 -26.71
N SER A 26 -3.19 30.37 -26.60
CA SER A 26 -2.77 29.01 -26.92
C SER A 26 -3.08 28.12 -25.71
N MET A 27 -3.96 27.13 -25.92
CA MET A 27 -4.04 25.96 -25.04
C MET A 27 -2.74 25.16 -25.19
N SER A 28 -1.78 25.42 -24.31
CA SER A 28 -0.65 24.53 -24.10
C SER A 28 -1.05 23.48 -23.07
N SER A 29 -1.29 22.27 -23.54
CA SER A 29 -1.24 21.05 -22.74
C SER A 29 0.05 21.04 -21.93
N ALA A 30 -0.07 21.11 -20.61
CA ALA A 30 1.05 20.95 -19.71
C ALA A 30 1.56 19.51 -19.80
N LEU A 31 2.54 19.29 -20.68
CA LEU A 31 3.42 18.14 -20.62
C LEU A 31 4.13 18.20 -19.27
N VAL A 32 3.68 17.35 -18.33
CA VAL A 32 4.42 17.05 -17.11
C VAL A 32 5.72 16.38 -17.53
N VAL A 33 6.78 17.18 -17.67
CA VAL A 33 8.14 16.69 -17.85
C VAL A 33 8.54 16.06 -16.52
N TYR A 34 8.37 14.74 -16.41
CA TYR A 34 8.95 13.96 -15.32
C TYR A 34 10.46 14.20 -15.31
N GLN A 35 10.94 14.84 -14.23
CA GLN A 35 12.35 15.07 -14.00
C GLN A 35 13.08 13.73 -14.01
N LYS A 36 14.11 13.62 -14.85
CA LYS A 36 14.93 12.41 -15.02
C LYS A 36 15.62 12.12 -13.69
N TRP A 37 15.08 11.16 -12.93
CA TRP A 37 15.62 10.74 -11.65
C TRP A 37 17.05 10.21 -11.83
N SER A 38 17.96 10.66 -10.97
CA SER A 38 19.34 10.17 -10.92
C SER A 38 19.34 8.72 -10.44
N GLN A 39 19.93 7.84 -11.24
CA GLN A 39 20.23 6.46 -10.85
C GLN A 39 21.05 6.47 -9.55
N GLN A 40 20.47 6.04 -8.43
CA GLN A 40 21.26 5.34 -7.44
C GLN A 40 21.47 3.93 -7.96
N LEU A 41 22.60 3.71 -8.63
CA LEU A 41 23.16 2.39 -8.81
C LEU A 41 23.36 1.78 -7.42
N LEU A 42 22.76 0.62 -7.16
CA LEU A 42 23.10 -0.21 -6.01
C LEU A 42 24.43 -0.92 -6.31
N PRO A 43 25.50 -0.76 -5.51
CA PRO A 43 26.53 -1.75 -5.46
C PRO A 43 26.41 -2.62 -4.20
N ALA A 44 26.83 -3.87 -4.41
CA ALA A 44 27.27 -4.88 -3.45
C ALA A 44 26.23 -5.91 -2.98
N LYS A 45 26.52 -7.16 -3.39
CA LYS A 45 26.18 -8.45 -2.76
C LYS A 45 24.99 -8.42 -1.80
N ILE A 46 23.92 -9.12 -2.18
CA ILE A 46 22.86 -9.55 -1.27
C ILE A 46 23.49 -10.43 -0.19
N VAL A 47 24.01 -9.80 0.87
CA VAL A 47 24.08 -10.44 2.17
C VAL A 47 22.62 -10.73 2.48
N SER A 48 22.27 -12.00 2.63
CA SER A 48 20.95 -12.41 3.08
C SER A 48 20.72 -11.81 4.45
N VAL A 49 20.13 -10.62 4.50
CA VAL A 49 19.61 -10.02 5.71
C VAL A 49 18.33 -10.79 5.98
N LYS A 50 18.32 -11.61 7.03
CA LYS A 50 17.12 -12.32 7.46
C LYS A 50 16.02 -11.29 7.73
N PRO A 51 14.81 -11.43 7.16
CA PRO A 51 13.71 -10.49 7.39
C PRO A 51 13.35 -10.34 8.86
N PHE A 52 13.44 -11.44 9.63
CA PHE A 52 13.22 -11.40 11.07
C PHE A 52 14.53 -11.51 11.85
N VAL A 53 14.58 -10.78 12.97
CA VAL A 53 15.62 -10.87 13.98
C VAL A 53 15.05 -11.53 15.22
N LEU A 54 15.69 -12.61 15.67
CA LEU A 54 15.29 -13.33 16.87
C LEU A 54 15.85 -12.63 18.12
N SER A 55 14.98 -12.27 19.06
CA SER A 55 15.41 -11.77 20.37
C SER A 55 16.06 -12.89 21.20
N ARG A 56 17.02 -12.52 22.05
CA ARG A 56 17.80 -13.47 22.86
C ARG A 56 16.98 -14.22 23.90
N SER A 57 16.11 -13.50 24.59
CA SER A 57 15.25 -14.06 25.64
C SER A 57 14.09 -13.10 25.88
N PRO A 58 12.83 -13.52 25.66
CA PRO A 58 12.43 -14.83 25.14
C PRO A 58 12.67 -14.90 23.63
N HIS A 59 12.52 -16.09 23.03
CA HIS A 59 12.62 -16.27 21.58
C HIS A 59 11.39 -15.69 20.88
N ILE A 60 11.48 -14.42 20.45
CA ILE A 60 10.46 -13.71 19.69
C ILE A 60 11.07 -13.25 18.37
N TYR A 61 10.38 -13.51 17.26
CA TYR A 61 10.78 -12.99 15.96
C TYR A 61 10.33 -11.54 15.85
N MET A 62 11.26 -10.61 15.76
CA MET A 62 10.98 -9.19 15.54
C MET A 62 11.18 -8.88 14.07
N TYR A 63 10.21 -8.18 13.47
CA TYR A 63 10.27 -7.82 12.05
C TYR A 63 10.71 -6.37 11.86
N SER A 64 10.08 -5.45 12.58
CA SER A 64 10.41 -4.02 12.51
C SER A 64 10.16 -3.31 13.83
N ALA A 65 10.78 -2.14 13.95
CA ALA A 65 10.51 -1.17 14.99
C ALA A 65 10.36 0.21 14.35
N PHE A 66 9.25 0.89 14.61
CA PHE A 66 8.98 2.23 14.08
C PHE A 66 8.71 3.22 15.20
N VAL A 67 9.20 4.45 15.05
CA VAL A 67 8.64 5.57 15.81
C VAL A 67 7.15 5.70 15.48
N HIS A 68 6.35 5.68 16.52
CA HIS A 68 4.91 5.85 16.42
C HIS A 68 4.57 7.28 16.04
N LEU A 69 3.74 7.45 15.01
CA LEU A 69 3.08 8.72 14.73
C LEU A 69 1.74 8.72 15.48
N PRO A 70 1.59 9.54 16.52
CA PRO A 70 0.36 9.57 17.31
C PRO A 70 -0.83 9.97 16.43
N GLY A 71 -1.98 9.35 16.68
CA GLY A 71 -3.22 9.65 16.00
C GLY A 71 -3.86 10.96 16.48
N GLU A 72 -4.88 11.44 15.75
CA GLU A 72 -5.65 12.64 16.10
C GLU A 72 -6.32 12.55 17.48
N ALA A 73 -6.69 11.34 17.92
CA ALA A 73 -7.25 11.11 19.24
C ALA A 73 -6.19 11.02 20.35
N ASP A 74 -4.92 10.88 19.99
CA ASP A 74 -3.80 10.66 20.91
C ASP A 74 -3.10 11.98 21.28
N ASN A 75 -3.87 13.08 21.33
CA ASN A 75 -3.46 14.43 21.74
C ASN A 75 -3.00 14.46 23.20
N THR A 76 -1.87 13.83 23.48
CA THR A 76 -1.16 13.95 24.75
C THR A 76 -0.19 15.12 24.62
N ALA A 77 -0.33 16.10 25.51
CA ALA A 77 0.53 17.28 25.59
C ALA A 77 2.02 16.98 25.89
N ASP A 78 2.37 15.70 26.07
CA ASP A 78 3.70 15.17 26.36
C ASP A 78 4.55 14.88 25.10
N SER A 79 4.05 15.16 23.89
CA SER A 79 4.71 14.83 22.61
C SER A 79 6.08 15.49 22.41
N ASN A 80 6.45 16.48 23.24
CA ASN A 80 7.71 17.19 23.12
C ASN A 80 8.88 16.55 23.88
N THR A 81 8.62 15.59 24.77
CA THR A 81 9.68 14.96 25.60
C THR A 81 9.63 13.43 25.59
N THR A 82 8.54 12.83 25.12
CA THR A 82 8.37 11.38 25.09
C THR A 82 8.04 10.90 23.68
N THR A 83 8.70 9.83 23.23
CA THR A 83 8.47 9.19 21.94
C THR A 83 8.12 7.73 22.14
N SER A 84 7.08 7.28 21.44
CA SER A 84 6.69 5.87 21.41
C SER A 84 7.34 5.13 20.26
N ILE A 85 7.79 3.90 20.50
CA ILE A 85 8.29 2.96 19.48
C ILE A 85 7.31 1.79 19.42
N VAL A 86 6.82 1.44 18.23
CA VAL A 86 6.01 0.24 17.99
C VAL A 86 6.89 -0.83 17.36
N ILE A 87 6.93 -2.01 17.97
CA ILE A 87 7.70 -3.17 17.51
C ILE A 87 6.73 -4.25 17.06
N THR A 88 6.79 -4.66 15.79
CA THR A 88 5.97 -5.76 15.28
C THR A 88 6.72 -7.07 15.39
N THR A 89 6.02 -8.09 15.86
CA THR A 89 6.61 -9.35 16.29
C THR A 89 5.72 -10.54 15.98
N LEU A 90 6.36 -11.70 15.87
CA LEU A 90 5.72 -12.99 15.80
C LEU A 90 6.29 -13.87 16.95
N GLY A 91 5.43 -14.31 17.87
CA GLY A 91 5.90 -14.99 19.08
C GLY A 91 4.81 -15.75 19.84
N LYS A 92 5.22 -16.70 20.69
CA LYS A 92 4.31 -17.46 21.58
C LYS A 92 4.31 -16.96 23.01
N THR A 93 5.42 -16.37 23.46
CA THR A 93 5.63 -16.04 24.86
C THR A 93 4.68 -14.94 25.35
N ARG A 94 4.06 -15.14 26.52
CA ARG A 94 3.25 -14.15 27.25
C ARG A 94 3.90 -13.83 28.61
N VAL A 95 5.11 -13.28 28.58
CA VAL A 95 5.84 -12.80 29.78
C VAL A 95 5.92 -11.28 29.75
N GLN A 96 6.21 -10.65 30.89
CA GLN A 96 6.55 -9.24 30.89
C GLN A 96 7.81 -9.01 30.05
N LEU A 97 7.74 -8.05 29.14
CA LEU A 97 8.83 -7.66 28.27
C LEU A 97 9.29 -6.25 28.59
N PHE A 98 10.55 -6.00 28.27
CA PHE A 98 11.22 -4.71 28.33
C PHE A 98 11.74 -4.39 26.94
N CYS A 99 11.67 -3.11 26.57
CA CYS A 99 12.38 -2.60 25.40
C CYS A 99 13.76 -2.16 25.86
N CYS A 100 14.78 -2.78 25.27
CA CYS A 100 16.16 -2.38 25.43
C CYS A 100 16.51 -1.47 24.25
N ILE A 101 16.67 -0.17 24.47
CA ILE A 101 17.00 0.82 23.44
C ILE A 101 18.47 1.15 23.54
N LEU A 102 19.21 0.86 22.48
CA LEU A 102 20.60 1.25 22.34
C LEU A 102 20.68 2.47 21.43
N PHE A 103 21.08 3.60 22.00
CA PHE A 103 21.15 4.85 21.24
C PHE A 103 22.29 4.86 20.22
N ARG A 104 22.33 5.91 19.39
CA ARG A 104 23.29 6.10 18.28
C ARG A 104 24.76 5.89 18.65
N ASP A 105 25.14 6.19 19.90
CA ASP A 105 26.51 5.99 20.41
C ASP A 105 26.88 4.52 20.64
N LYS A 106 25.91 3.61 20.51
CA LYS A 106 26.02 2.16 20.73
C LYS A 106 26.52 1.78 22.13
N LYS A 107 26.35 2.68 23.11
CA LYS A 107 26.83 2.52 24.49
C LYS A 107 25.76 2.86 25.51
N THR A 108 24.97 3.90 25.24
CA THR A 108 23.91 4.33 26.12
C THR A 108 22.69 3.45 25.91
N LEU A 109 22.36 2.70 26.96
CA LEU A 109 21.24 1.77 27.00
C LEU A 109 20.12 2.37 27.85
N GLN A 110 18.94 2.52 27.25
CA GLN A 110 17.71 2.86 27.95
C GLN A 110 16.82 1.62 28.03
N VAL A 111 16.28 1.35 29.21
CA VAL A 111 15.33 0.27 29.41
C VAL A 111 13.98 0.86 29.80
N VAL A 112 12.92 0.44 29.14
CA VAL A 112 11.54 0.80 29.45
C VAL A 112 10.65 -0.44 29.36
N THR A 113 9.50 -0.39 30.00
CA THR A 113 8.49 -1.45 29.87
C THR A 113 7.99 -1.54 28.43
N ALA A 114 7.81 -2.76 27.93
CA ALA A 114 7.12 -3.03 26.67
C ALA A 114 5.66 -3.36 26.98
N ASP A 115 4.74 -2.52 26.54
CA ASP A 115 3.30 -2.75 26.70
C ASP A 115 2.74 -3.45 25.47
N LEU A 116 1.77 -4.35 25.64
CA LEU A 116 1.06 -4.92 24.51
C LEU A 116 0.22 -3.84 23.82
N TYR A 117 0.54 -3.53 22.57
CA TYR A 117 -0.15 -2.52 21.78
C TYR A 117 -1.27 -3.13 20.94
N HIS A 118 -1.00 -4.28 20.31
CA HIS A 118 -2.00 -5.03 19.55
C HIS A 118 -1.67 -6.53 19.54
N GLU A 119 -2.70 -7.36 19.55
CA GLU A 119 -2.62 -8.81 19.41
C GLU A 119 -3.71 -9.26 18.43
N TYR A 120 -3.34 -10.06 17.44
CA TYR A 120 -4.31 -10.73 16.57
C TYR A 120 -4.79 -12.04 17.20
N GLY A 121 -6.09 -12.32 17.16
CA GLY A 121 -6.65 -13.62 17.58
C GLY A 121 -7.08 -13.73 19.05
N TYR A 122 -7.50 -14.93 19.44
CA TYR A 122 -8.14 -15.23 20.74
C TYR A 122 -7.12 -15.37 21.88
N TYR A 123 -7.55 -14.99 23.09
CA TYR A 123 -6.78 -15.01 24.33
C TYR A 123 -6.64 -16.42 24.92
N ASP A 124 -5.99 -17.34 24.21
CA ASP A 124 -5.51 -18.55 24.89
C ASP A 124 -4.26 -18.23 25.71
N ASN A 125 -4.21 -18.77 26.92
CA ASN A 125 -3.09 -18.58 27.84
C ASN A 125 -1.82 -19.25 27.29
N GLU A 126 -1.97 -20.33 26.52
CA GLU A 126 -0.88 -21.06 25.86
C GLU A 126 -1.11 -21.18 24.34
N PRO A 127 -0.60 -20.22 23.54
CA PRO A 127 -0.90 -20.19 22.13
C PRO A 127 -0.22 -21.33 21.37
N LYS A 128 -1.01 -22.07 20.59
CA LYS A 128 -0.54 -23.19 19.77
C LYS A 128 0.17 -22.69 18.51
N ALA A 129 -0.30 -21.58 17.93
CA ALA A 129 0.36 -20.84 16.87
C ALA A 129 1.31 -19.75 17.40
N TYR A 130 2.25 -19.30 16.57
CA TYR A 130 2.95 -18.04 16.80
C TYR A 130 2.02 -16.88 16.48
N ILE A 131 1.87 -15.95 17.43
CA ILE A 131 0.90 -14.86 17.35
C ILE A 131 1.57 -13.60 16.82
N ALA A 132 0.91 -12.99 15.82
CA ALA A 132 1.22 -11.66 15.32
C ALA A 132 0.85 -10.60 16.36
N ARG A 133 1.85 -9.82 16.83
CA ARG A 133 1.69 -8.83 17.90
C ARG A 133 2.45 -7.55 17.61
N GLN A 134 1.97 -6.46 18.20
CA GLN A 134 2.71 -5.22 18.32
C GLN A 134 2.91 -4.88 19.80
N PHE A 135 4.13 -4.49 20.16
CA PHE A 135 4.46 -3.92 21.45
C PHE A 135 4.76 -2.43 21.31
N ILE A 136 4.43 -1.63 22.32
CA ILE A 136 4.74 -0.20 22.37
C ILE A 136 5.68 0.10 23.54
N CYS A 137 6.72 0.88 23.26
CA CYS A 137 7.72 1.33 24.23
C CYS A 137 7.64 2.85 24.33
N ARG A 138 7.34 3.42 25.50
CA ARG A 138 7.37 4.87 25.73
C ARG A 138 8.74 5.28 26.25
N VAL A 139 9.49 6.02 25.45
CA VAL A 139 10.86 6.43 25.76
C VAL A 139 10.90 7.93 26.04
N PRO A 140 11.46 8.39 27.17
CA PRO A 140 11.47 9.81 27.57
C PRO A 140 12.55 10.60 26.79
N VAL A 141 12.51 10.52 25.47
CA VAL A 141 13.36 11.27 24.54
C VAL A 141 12.53 11.76 23.36
N THR A 142 13.06 12.75 22.64
CA THR A 142 12.47 13.24 21.40
C THR A 142 12.67 12.25 20.25
N SER A 143 11.79 12.33 19.25
CA SER A 143 11.87 11.45 18.08
C SER A 143 13.22 11.55 17.38
N ASP A 144 13.76 12.76 17.22
CA ASP A 144 15.07 12.96 16.57
C ASP A 144 16.23 12.30 17.31
N PHE A 145 16.13 12.14 18.64
CA PHE A 145 17.14 11.45 19.43
C PHE A 145 17.20 9.94 19.15
N LEU A 146 16.09 9.36 18.65
CA LEU A 146 16.01 7.94 18.28
C LEU A 146 16.58 7.64 16.89
N ARG A 147 16.98 8.64 16.11
CA ARG A 147 17.62 8.41 14.81
C ARG A 147 18.90 7.60 14.98
N ASP A 148 19.08 6.60 14.12
CA ASP A 148 20.18 5.64 14.16
C ASP A 148 20.29 4.87 15.49
N SER A 149 19.20 4.79 16.26
CA SER A 149 19.10 3.96 17.46
C SER A 149 18.53 2.59 17.12
N TYR A 150 18.73 1.64 18.03
CA TYR A 150 18.31 0.27 17.87
C TYR A 150 17.48 -0.18 19.06
N VAL A 151 16.62 -1.17 18.86
CA VAL A 151 15.81 -1.76 19.92
C VAL A 151 15.78 -3.29 19.84
N THR A 152 15.70 -3.95 20.99
CA THR A 152 15.28 -5.35 21.11
C THR A 152 14.26 -5.48 22.22
N LEU A 153 13.44 -6.53 22.16
CA LEU A 153 12.63 -6.98 23.28
C LEU A 153 13.44 -7.96 24.15
N SER A 154 13.26 -7.87 25.47
CA SER A 154 13.83 -8.83 26.41
C SER A 154 12.92 -9.09 27.61
N SER A 155 12.90 -10.32 28.13
CA SER A 155 12.31 -10.66 29.44
C SER A 155 13.36 -10.73 30.56
N THR A 156 14.64 -10.51 30.23
CA THR A 156 15.76 -10.57 31.17
C THR A 156 16.55 -9.27 31.10
N ILE A 157 17.74 -9.25 31.70
CA ILE A 157 18.60 -8.07 31.72
C ILE A 157 19.01 -7.70 30.30
N CYS A 158 18.79 -6.43 29.94
CA CYS A 158 19.21 -5.88 28.67
C CYS A 158 20.74 -5.96 28.50
N SER A 159 21.18 -6.34 27.31
CA SER A 159 22.59 -6.43 26.93
C SER A 159 22.94 -5.34 25.92
N ASN A 160 24.17 -4.82 25.98
CA ASN A 160 24.68 -3.85 24.99
C ASN A 160 25.24 -4.53 23.74
N ASP A 161 25.18 -5.86 23.65
CA ASP A 161 25.53 -6.58 22.44
C ASP A 161 24.42 -6.38 21.38
N LEU A 162 24.81 -5.84 20.23
CA LEU A 162 23.92 -5.55 19.11
C LEU A 162 23.24 -6.80 18.52
N GLN A 163 23.70 -8.00 18.82
CA GLN A 163 23.03 -9.21 18.36
C GLN A 163 21.61 -9.34 18.93
N GLY A 164 20.63 -9.32 18.04
CA GLY A 164 19.20 -9.36 18.41
C GLY A 164 18.54 -7.98 18.36
N TYR A 165 19.29 -6.91 18.16
CA TYR A 165 18.74 -5.56 17.98
C TYR A 165 18.34 -5.30 16.52
N ILE A 166 17.25 -4.56 16.35
CA ILE A 166 16.79 -4.04 15.05
C ILE A 166 16.81 -2.50 15.05
N PRO A 167 17.03 -1.85 13.90
CA PRO A 167 17.01 -0.39 13.82
C PRO A 167 15.61 0.16 14.11
N ILE A 168 15.56 1.31 14.79
CA ILE A 168 14.33 2.08 14.95
C ILE A 168 14.15 2.95 13.70
N LEU A 169 13.04 2.73 13.01
CA LEU A 169 12.72 3.38 11.74
C LEU A 169 11.76 4.56 11.94
N HIS A 170 11.85 5.54 11.04
CA HIS A 170 10.94 6.69 11.03
C HIS A 170 10.06 6.62 9.78
N PRO A 171 8.72 6.57 9.93
CA PRO A 171 7.83 6.63 8.78
C PRO A 171 8.03 7.95 8.02
N THR A 172 8.05 7.87 6.68
CA THR A 172 8.11 9.08 5.84
C THR A 172 6.78 9.79 5.87
N ARG A 173 6.77 11.11 6.10
CA ARG A 173 5.56 11.93 6.03
C ARG A 173 5.28 12.34 4.59
N VAL A 174 4.09 11.99 4.09
CA VAL A 174 3.61 12.27 2.74
C VAL A 174 2.20 12.86 2.84
N PRO A 175 2.07 14.15 3.20
CA PRO A 175 0.77 14.82 3.28
C PRO A 175 0.03 14.77 1.94
N GLY A 176 -1.28 14.51 1.98
CA GLY A 176 -2.11 14.25 0.80
C GLY A 176 -1.77 12.95 0.06
N GLY A 177 -0.87 12.13 0.62
CA GLY A 177 -0.43 10.89 0.03
C GLY A 177 -1.44 9.76 0.22
N ILE A 178 -1.55 8.90 -0.78
CA ILE A 178 -2.29 7.65 -0.71
C ILE A 178 -1.35 6.47 -0.97
N ALA A 179 -1.45 5.45 -0.11
CA ALA A 179 -0.66 4.24 -0.24
C ALA A 179 -1.54 2.99 -0.23
N ILE A 180 -1.03 1.91 -0.83
CA ILE A 180 -1.62 0.57 -0.77
C ILE A 180 -0.76 -0.33 0.10
N CYS A 181 -1.40 -1.05 1.00
CA CYS A 181 -0.88 -2.27 1.62
C CYS A 181 -1.28 -3.47 0.75
N GLY A 182 -0.39 -3.91 -0.14
CA GLY A 182 -0.62 -5.03 -1.06
C GLY A 182 -0.34 -6.40 -0.43
N LYS A 183 -0.13 -6.44 0.90
CA LYS A 183 0.18 -7.64 1.70
C LYS A 183 1.32 -8.48 1.11
N ILE A 184 1.17 -9.81 1.12
CA ILE A 184 2.21 -10.78 0.73
C ILE A 184 2.04 -11.15 -0.73
N ALA A 185 3.10 -10.92 -1.50
CA ALA A 185 3.28 -11.55 -2.79
C ALA A 185 3.93 -12.92 -2.57
N HIS A 186 3.23 -14.01 -2.88
CA HIS A 186 3.78 -15.37 -2.79
C HIS A 186 3.80 -16.06 -4.16
N SER A 187 4.78 -16.95 -4.35
CA SER A 187 5.18 -17.52 -5.65
C SER A 187 4.12 -18.32 -6.41
N GLY A 188 3.01 -18.70 -5.77
CA GLY A 188 1.88 -19.40 -6.40
C GLY A 188 0.71 -18.50 -6.80
N GLY A 189 0.73 -17.21 -6.43
CA GLY A 189 -0.45 -16.34 -6.52
C GLY A 189 -0.40 -15.25 -7.59
N LEU A 190 0.79 -14.92 -8.12
CA LEU A 190 0.94 -13.77 -9.02
C LEU A 190 1.24 -14.17 -10.46
N ASP A 191 0.48 -13.58 -11.37
CA ASP A 191 0.74 -13.57 -12.79
C ASP A 191 1.42 -12.24 -13.18
N PRO A 192 2.55 -12.26 -13.92
CA PRO A 192 3.27 -11.04 -14.28
C PRO A 192 2.44 -10.02 -15.06
N GLU A 193 1.53 -10.47 -15.92
CA GLU A 193 0.70 -9.61 -16.76
C GLU A 193 -0.36 -8.90 -15.93
N LYS A 194 -1.10 -9.67 -15.11
CA LYS A 194 -2.04 -9.11 -14.11
C LYS A 194 -1.36 -8.14 -13.16
N THR A 195 -0.14 -8.47 -12.73
CA THR A 195 0.62 -7.62 -11.82
C THR A 195 0.97 -6.29 -12.50
N ILE A 196 1.40 -6.30 -13.77
CA ILE A 196 1.66 -5.07 -14.53
C ILE A 196 0.39 -4.23 -14.67
N GLU A 197 -0.73 -4.84 -15.11
CA GLU A 197 -2.02 -4.15 -15.23
C GLU A 197 -2.44 -3.54 -13.89
N TRP A 198 -2.28 -4.31 -12.80
CA TRP A 198 -2.62 -3.85 -11.47
C TRP A 198 -1.87 -2.56 -11.10
N PHE A 199 -0.54 -2.59 -11.18
CA PHE A 199 0.28 -1.41 -10.90
C PHE A 199 -0.08 -0.21 -11.77
N GLU A 200 -0.29 -0.39 -13.09
CA GLU A 200 -0.59 0.73 -13.98
C GLU A 200 -1.97 1.35 -13.70
N VAL A 201 -2.98 0.54 -13.36
CA VAL A 201 -4.28 1.09 -12.94
C VAL A 201 -4.14 1.84 -11.60
N GLN A 202 -3.41 1.31 -10.62
CA GLN A 202 -3.18 2.03 -9.36
C GLN A 202 -2.49 3.38 -9.59
N ARG A 203 -1.53 3.44 -10.53
CA ARG A 203 -0.88 4.69 -10.94
C ARG A 203 -1.87 5.67 -11.58
N LEU A 204 -2.75 5.20 -12.46
CA LEU A 204 -3.79 6.04 -13.09
C LEU A 204 -4.79 6.57 -12.07
N LEU A 205 -5.08 5.80 -11.02
CA LEU A 205 -5.93 6.21 -9.91
C LEU A 205 -5.24 7.18 -8.94
N GLY A 206 -3.96 7.50 -9.15
CA GLY A 206 -3.21 8.49 -8.39
C GLY A 206 -2.52 7.95 -7.13
N VAL A 207 -2.20 6.65 -7.09
CA VAL A 207 -1.48 6.03 -5.97
C VAL A 207 -0.01 6.44 -5.93
N ASP A 208 0.47 6.87 -4.75
CA ASP A 208 1.85 7.33 -4.58
C ASP A 208 2.82 6.22 -4.18
N LYS A 209 2.33 5.26 -3.40
CA LYS A 209 3.15 4.18 -2.85
C LYS A 209 2.39 2.89 -2.71
N ILE A 210 3.07 1.79 -2.96
CA ILE A 210 2.55 0.45 -2.80
C ILE A 210 3.57 -0.31 -1.96
N LEU A 211 3.13 -0.92 -0.86
CA LEU A 211 3.96 -1.75 -0.01
C LEU A 211 3.58 -3.23 -0.20
N ILE A 212 4.56 -4.05 -0.56
CA ILE A 212 4.39 -5.50 -0.75
C ILE A 212 5.50 -6.24 0.01
N PHE A 213 5.15 -7.39 0.56
CA PHE A 213 6.04 -8.32 1.24
C PHE A 213 6.36 -9.49 0.30
N ASP A 214 7.62 -9.60 -0.16
CA ASP A 214 8.08 -10.65 -1.07
C ASP A 214 8.35 -11.95 -0.31
N LEU A 215 7.46 -12.93 -0.48
CA LEU A 215 7.62 -14.30 0.01
C LEU A 215 8.12 -15.22 -1.13
N GLY A 216 9.31 -14.91 -1.63
CA GLY A 216 10.06 -15.80 -2.52
C GLY A 216 9.49 -15.94 -3.94
N ASN A 217 9.16 -14.83 -4.60
CA ASN A 217 8.61 -14.86 -5.97
C ASN A 217 9.64 -15.27 -7.05
N PRO A 218 9.16 -15.84 -8.19
CA PRO A 218 10.02 -16.16 -9.33
C PRO A 218 10.59 -14.91 -10.00
N GLU A 219 11.66 -15.09 -10.78
CA GLU A 219 12.38 -13.99 -11.44
C GLU A 219 11.49 -13.19 -12.41
N THR A 220 10.46 -13.82 -13.00
CA THR A 220 9.47 -13.16 -13.85
C THR A 220 8.73 -12.04 -13.12
N ILE A 221 8.23 -12.32 -11.91
CA ILE A 221 7.59 -11.33 -11.04
C ILE A 221 8.61 -10.34 -10.48
N LYS A 222 9.80 -10.81 -10.09
CA LYS A 222 10.85 -9.92 -9.56
C LYS A 222 11.32 -8.87 -10.57
N ARG A 223 11.31 -9.16 -11.88
CA ARG A 223 11.57 -8.14 -12.92
C ARG A 223 10.52 -7.03 -12.90
N VAL A 224 9.24 -7.38 -12.78
CA VAL A 224 8.13 -6.43 -12.66
C VAL A 224 8.27 -5.59 -11.39
N PHE A 225 8.53 -6.22 -10.24
CA PHE A 225 8.77 -5.48 -9.00
C PHE A 225 9.96 -4.54 -9.10
N ARG A 226 11.10 -4.98 -9.67
CA ARG A 226 12.26 -4.10 -9.87
C ARG A 226 11.93 -2.89 -10.74
N TYR A 227 11.11 -3.05 -11.78
CA TYR A 227 10.65 -1.93 -12.60
C TYR A 227 9.92 -0.89 -11.74
N TYR A 228 8.95 -1.32 -10.92
CA TYR A 228 8.16 -0.42 -10.08
C TYR A 228 8.90 0.13 -8.86
N GLN A 229 9.90 -0.59 -8.34
CA GLN A 229 10.83 -0.06 -7.34
C GLN A 229 11.66 1.07 -7.92
N ASN A 230 12.22 0.89 -9.13
CA ASN A 230 13.02 1.90 -9.82
C ASN A 230 12.20 3.15 -10.19
N LEU A 231 10.90 2.97 -10.45
CA LEU A 231 9.97 4.06 -10.67
C LEU A 231 9.63 4.82 -9.36
N GLY A 232 9.92 4.21 -8.21
CA GLY A 232 9.69 4.80 -6.89
C GLY A 232 8.28 4.56 -6.32
N ILE A 233 7.41 3.82 -7.00
CA ILE A 233 6.07 3.52 -6.49
C ILE A 233 6.02 2.28 -5.58
N LEU A 234 6.89 1.29 -5.82
CA LEU A 234 6.89 0.06 -5.02
C LEU A 234 7.93 0.12 -3.89
N ASP A 235 7.48 -0.06 -2.66
CA ASP A 235 8.28 -0.46 -1.51
C ASP A 235 8.14 -1.99 -1.34
N LEU A 236 9.18 -2.73 -1.73
CA LEU A 236 9.20 -4.19 -1.62
C LEU A 236 10.02 -4.59 -0.40
N GLN A 237 9.38 -5.21 0.56
CA GLN A 237 10.01 -5.70 1.79
C GLN A 237 10.24 -7.20 1.69
N PRO A 238 11.41 -7.72 2.09
CA PRO A 238 11.63 -9.16 2.13
C PRO A 238 10.77 -9.78 3.24
N TYR A 239 10.26 -10.99 3.01
CA TYR A 239 9.42 -11.68 3.97
C TYR A 239 9.77 -13.18 4.03
N GLU A 240 9.55 -13.76 5.20
CA GLU A 240 9.68 -15.19 5.45
C GLU A 240 8.60 -15.62 6.44
N LEU A 241 8.50 -16.93 6.65
CA LEU A 241 7.48 -17.55 7.48
C LEU A 241 8.16 -18.24 8.68
N PRO A 242 8.60 -17.48 9.69
CA PRO A 242 9.31 -18.04 10.83
C PRO A 242 8.35 -18.79 11.75
N GLY A 243 8.93 -19.58 12.66
CA GLY A 243 8.16 -20.38 13.61
C GLY A 243 7.72 -21.73 13.04
N GLU A 244 6.63 -22.26 13.60
CA GLU A 244 6.13 -23.61 13.33
C GLU A 244 4.70 -23.56 12.77
N PRO A 245 4.28 -24.55 11.96
CA PRO A 245 5.11 -25.65 11.44
C PRO A 245 6.12 -25.17 10.40
N GLN A 246 7.33 -25.75 10.40
CA GLN A 246 8.32 -25.50 9.36
C GLN A 246 7.82 -25.86 7.96
N ASN A 247 8.34 -25.18 6.93
CA ASN A 247 8.05 -25.41 5.50
C ASN A 247 6.58 -25.21 5.09
N ARG A 248 5.81 -24.47 5.88
CA ARG A 248 4.49 -23.99 5.49
C ARG A 248 4.57 -22.91 4.40
N SER A 249 3.47 -22.70 3.70
CA SER A 249 3.31 -21.64 2.70
C SER A 249 1.92 -21.01 2.81
N LEU A 250 1.65 -19.97 2.02
CA LEU A 250 0.33 -19.35 1.90
C LEU A 250 -0.53 -19.99 0.79
N ALA A 251 -0.25 -21.24 0.43
CA ALA A 251 -1.06 -21.97 -0.53
C ALA A 251 -2.35 -22.50 0.12
N ASP A 252 -3.37 -22.78 -0.70
CA ASP A 252 -4.70 -23.26 -0.29
C ASP A 252 -4.66 -24.40 0.73
N LYS A 253 -3.70 -25.33 0.60
CA LYS A 253 -3.56 -26.45 1.54
C LYS A 253 -3.27 -26.04 3.00
N PHE A 254 -2.82 -24.80 3.24
CA PHE A 254 -2.47 -24.30 4.57
C PHE A 254 -3.47 -23.27 5.13
N ILE A 255 -4.49 -22.87 4.38
CA ILE A 255 -5.44 -21.80 4.76
C ILE A 255 -6.21 -22.12 6.04
N HIS A 256 -6.39 -23.41 6.36
CA HIS A 256 -7.09 -23.87 7.56
C HIS A 256 -6.17 -24.09 8.77
N THR A 257 -4.88 -23.72 8.67
CA THR A 257 -3.97 -23.80 9.82
C THR A 257 -4.13 -22.58 10.71
N GLU A 258 -4.04 -22.77 12.04
CA GLU A 258 -4.08 -21.67 13.01
C GLU A 258 -2.99 -20.62 12.76
N GLN A 259 -1.86 -21.02 12.17
CA GLN A 259 -0.75 -20.13 11.86
C GLN A 259 -1.03 -19.20 10.66
N PHE A 260 -1.84 -19.63 9.69
CA PHE A 260 -2.06 -18.93 8.43
C PHE A 260 -2.54 -17.49 8.62
N ASP A 261 -3.54 -17.30 9.49
CA ASP A 261 -4.11 -15.98 9.73
C ASP A 261 -3.09 -15.00 10.35
N HIS A 262 -2.21 -15.49 11.22
CA HIS A 262 -1.14 -14.68 11.79
C HIS A 262 -0.12 -14.29 10.72
N ASP A 263 0.20 -15.19 9.80
CA ASP A 263 1.13 -14.91 8.71
C ASP A 263 0.60 -13.87 7.74
N GLU A 264 -0.70 -13.94 7.43
CA GLU A 264 -1.38 -12.98 6.56
C GLU A 264 -1.53 -11.61 7.26
N THR A 265 -1.79 -11.62 8.58
CA THR A 265 -2.02 -10.40 9.36
C THR A 265 -0.75 -9.62 9.64
N MET A 266 0.38 -10.28 9.87
CA MET A 266 1.68 -9.63 10.15
C MET A 266 2.01 -8.49 9.16
N PRO A 267 1.94 -8.69 7.83
CA PRO A 267 2.07 -7.64 6.81
C PRO A 267 1.13 -6.45 7.00
N VAL A 268 -0.11 -6.69 7.44
CA VAL A 268 -1.10 -5.62 7.64
C VAL A 268 -0.71 -4.75 8.84
N LEU A 269 -0.24 -5.38 9.93
CA LEU A 269 0.30 -4.66 11.10
C LEU A 269 1.53 -3.83 10.73
N GLU A 270 2.40 -4.40 9.90
CA GLU A 270 3.58 -3.73 9.37
C GLU A 270 3.24 -2.53 8.46
N CYS A 271 2.30 -2.71 7.53
CA CYS A 271 1.84 -1.66 6.64
C CYS A 271 1.40 -0.43 7.43
N ARG A 272 0.65 -0.63 8.52
CA ARG A 272 0.19 0.47 9.37
C ARG A 272 1.35 1.30 9.91
N GLN A 273 2.47 0.68 10.29
CA GLN A 273 3.62 1.43 10.82
C GLN A 273 4.40 2.11 9.70
N ARG A 274 4.73 1.36 8.65
CA ARG A 274 5.59 1.85 7.57
C ARG A 274 4.95 2.97 6.76
N LEU A 275 3.63 2.88 6.55
CA LEU A 275 2.84 3.84 5.79
C LEU A 275 2.12 4.86 6.70
N ALA A 276 2.43 4.92 8.00
CA ALA A 276 1.75 5.79 8.96
C ALA A 276 1.79 7.29 8.60
N GLY A 277 2.74 7.72 7.77
CA GLY A 277 2.88 9.11 7.35
C GLY A 277 2.08 9.49 6.10
N TYR A 278 1.30 8.59 5.51
CA TYR A 278 0.36 8.89 4.42
C TYR A 278 -1.01 9.28 5.01
N ASP A 279 -1.79 10.06 4.26
CA ASP A 279 -3.12 10.48 4.71
C ASP A 279 -4.15 9.35 4.53
N TYR A 280 -3.94 8.47 3.55
CA TYR A 280 -4.83 7.35 3.25
C TYR A 280 -4.03 6.07 3.00
N ILE A 281 -4.40 4.99 3.67
CA ILE A 281 -3.89 3.63 3.41
C ILE A 281 -5.04 2.74 2.95
N MET A 282 -4.89 2.14 1.79
CA MET A 282 -5.80 1.12 1.26
C MET A 282 -5.28 -0.26 1.60
N GLY A 283 -6.13 -1.14 2.13
CA GLY A 283 -5.80 -2.54 2.34
C GLY A 283 -6.54 -3.40 1.33
N HIS A 284 -5.89 -3.79 0.23
CA HIS A 284 -6.47 -4.66 -0.79
C HIS A 284 -5.38 -5.45 -1.53
N ASP A 285 -5.79 -6.54 -2.16
CA ASP A 285 -4.92 -7.55 -2.77
C ASP A 285 -4.53 -7.14 -4.22
N ALA A 286 -3.56 -7.85 -4.82
CA ALA A 286 -2.97 -7.53 -6.13
C ALA A 286 -3.84 -7.93 -7.35
N ASP A 287 -5.11 -8.25 -7.12
CA ASP A 287 -6.16 -8.55 -8.09
C ASP A 287 -7.43 -7.70 -7.86
N GLU A 288 -7.30 -6.70 -6.98
CA GLU A 288 -8.37 -5.83 -6.52
C GLU A 288 -8.12 -4.34 -6.85
N PHE A 289 -9.19 -3.64 -7.22
CA PHE A 289 -9.16 -2.23 -7.59
C PHE A 289 -10.32 -1.47 -6.97
N ILE A 290 -10.05 -0.42 -6.19
CA ILE A 290 -11.10 0.51 -5.77
C ILE A 290 -11.33 1.50 -6.91
N ILE A 291 -12.49 1.42 -7.55
CA ILE A 291 -12.84 2.20 -8.74
C ILE A 291 -13.95 3.19 -8.41
N PRO A 292 -13.65 4.52 -8.38
CA PRO A 292 -14.68 5.55 -8.38
C PRO A 292 -15.50 5.47 -9.68
N ARG A 293 -16.83 5.57 -9.58
CA ARG A 293 -17.73 5.60 -10.74
C ARG A 293 -17.56 6.88 -11.56
N GLN A 294 -17.22 7.98 -10.90
CA GLN A 294 -16.84 9.24 -11.54
C GLN A 294 -15.41 9.15 -12.10
N ASN A 295 -15.11 9.97 -13.11
CA ASN A 295 -13.78 10.05 -13.71
C ASN A 295 -12.85 10.97 -12.88
N VAL A 296 -12.51 10.51 -11.67
CA VAL A 296 -11.65 11.22 -10.70
C VAL A 296 -10.60 10.27 -10.15
N THR A 297 -9.51 10.84 -9.62
CA THR A 297 -8.50 10.06 -8.88
C THR A 297 -9.04 9.59 -7.54
N LEU A 298 -8.38 8.61 -6.92
CA LEU A 298 -8.73 8.17 -5.57
C LEU A 298 -8.51 9.27 -4.53
N LYS A 299 -7.49 10.13 -4.71
CA LYS A 299 -7.25 11.25 -3.79
C LYS A 299 -8.40 12.25 -3.80
N GLU A 300 -8.86 12.64 -4.99
CA GLU A 300 -10.00 13.55 -5.15
C GLU A 300 -11.26 12.92 -4.56
N PHE A 301 -11.54 11.66 -4.92
CA PHE A 301 -12.66 10.91 -4.39
C PHE A 301 -12.66 10.85 -2.86
N LEU A 302 -11.55 10.45 -2.25
CA LEU A 302 -11.44 10.31 -0.79
C LEU A 302 -11.53 11.65 -0.07
N LYS A 303 -10.98 12.71 -0.66
CA LYS A 303 -11.13 14.06 -0.13
C LYS A 303 -12.59 14.49 -0.09
N GLU A 304 -13.37 14.22 -1.14
CA GLU A 304 -14.81 14.49 -1.17
C GLU A 304 -15.56 13.63 -0.13
N GLN A 305 -15.23 12.35 -0.01
CA GLN A 305 -15.85 11.46 0.98
C GLN A 305 -15.56 11.93 2.42
N MET A 306 -14.33 12.35 2.71
CA MET A 306 -13.98 12.92 4.02
C MET A 306 -14.70 14.25 4.31
N GLN A 307 -15.05 15.03 3.28
CA GLN A 307 -15.85 16.24 3.45
C GLN A 307 -17.31 15.92 3.79
N LYS A 308 -17.87 14.86 3.19
CA LYS A 308 -19.23 14.37 3.49
C LYS A 308 -19.30 13.71 4.87
N GLU A 309 -18.25 13.00 5.26
CA GLU A 309 -18.12 12.26 6.51
C GLU A 309 -16.88 12.72 7.31
N PRO A 310 -16.88 13.93 7.91
CA PRO A 310 -15.71 14.48 8.60
C PRO A 310 -15.17 13.63 9.75
N ASN A 311 -16.02 12.76 10.31
CA ASN A 311 -15.68 11.86 11.41
C ASN A 311 -15.29 10.46 10.93
N ALA A 312 -15.14 10.21 9.63
CA ALA A 312 -14.69 8.91 9.15
C ALA A 312 -13.25 8.61 9.60
N ALA A 313 -13.05 7.42 10.18
CA ALA A 313 -11.71 6.83 10.28
C ALA A 313 -11.25 6.22 8.95
N GLY A 314 -12.19 5.98 8.04
CA GLY A 314 -11.98 5.32 6.77
C GLY A 314 -13.29 4.92 6.11
N PHE A 315 -13.20 4.29 4.95
CA PHE A 315 -14.34 3.89 4.15
C PHE A 315 -14.23 2.43 3.72
N TYR A 316 -15.37 1.75 3.67
CA TYR A 316 -15.48 0.42 3.09
C TYR A 316 -16.16 0.44 1.73
N PHE A 317 -15.81 -0.53 0.88
CA PHE A 317 -16.30 -0.65 -0.49
C PHE A 317 -16.95 -2.01 -0.73
N TYR A 318 -18.13 -2.01 -1.36
CA TYR A 318 -18.75 -3.23 -1.85
C TYR A 318 -17.93 -3.84 -2.98
N THR A 319 -17.94 -5.17 -3.06
CA THR A 319 -17.14 -5.91 -4.04
C THR A 319 -17.98 -6.37 -5.22
N GLN A 320 -17.52 -6.07 -6.44
CA GLN A 320 -17.98 -6.69 -7.67
C GLN A 320 -16.94 -7.71 -8.13
N PHE A 321 -17.38 -8.96 -8.25
CA PHE A 321 -16.50 -10.03 -8.71
C PHE A 321 -16.57 -10.15 -10.22
N PHE A 322 -15.44 -9.95 -10.89
CA PHE A 322 -15.24 -10.18 -12.31
C PHE A 322 -14.70 -11.59 -12.51
N VAL A 323 -15.63 -12.55 -12.65
CA VAL A 323 -15.30 -13.98 -12.65
C VAL A 323 -14.78 -14.41 -14.02
N THR A 324 -13.48 -14.65 -14.11
CA THR A 324 -12.79 -14.96 -15.38
C THR A 324 -13.22 -16.30 -16.00
N THR A 325 -13.76 -17.22 -15.20
CA THR A 325 -14.29 -18.52 -15.66
C THR A 325 -15.63 -18.42 -16.39
N TRP A 326 -16.31 -17.26 -16.37
CA TRP A 326 -17.47 -17.02 -17.24
C TRP A 326 -17.10 -16.78 -18.71
N GLY A 327 -15.80 -16.69 -19.01
CA GLY A 327 -15.28 -16.38 -20.33
C GLY A 327 -15.20 -14.88 -20.61
N PRO A 328 -14.38 -14.48 -21.61
CA PRO A 328 -14.19 -13.08 -21.95
C PRO A 328 -15.43 -12.52 -22.64
N THR A 329 -15.86 -11.33 -22.22
CA THR A 329 -16.92 -10.56 -22.89
C THR A 329 -16.42 -9.82 -24.13
N ASN A 330 -15.10 -9.60 -24.23
CA ASN A 330 -14.44 -8.99 -25.37
C ASN A 330 -13.12 -9.72 -25.66
N PRO A 331 -13.15 -10.84 -26.39
CA PRO A 331 -11.98 -11.71 -26.57
C PRO A 331 -10.85 -11.11 -27.42
N GLU A 332 -11.07 -9.96 -28.07
CA GLU A 332 -10.03 -9.26 -28.82
C GLU A 332 -9.24 -8.27 -27.94
N GLU A 333 -9.73 -7.96 -26.73
CA GLU A 333 -9.05 -7.05 -25.80
C GLU A 333 -7.83 -7.68 -25.15
N ASP A 334 -6.72 -6.96 -25.16
CA ASP A 334 -5.43 -7.39 -24.62
C ASP A 334 -5.23 -7.01 -23.15
N LEU A 335 -6.21 -6.40 -22.48
CA LEU A 335 -6.12 -6.13 -21.05
C LEU A 335 -7.20 -6.90 -20.31
N ILE A 336 -6.84 -7.61 -19.24
CA ILE A 336 -7.78 -8.41 -18.43
C ILE A 336 -8.94 -7.55 -17.95
N VAL A 337 -8.65 -6.33 -17.50
CA VAL A 337 -9.67 -5.39 -17.00
C VAL A 337 -10.65 -4.90 -18.07
N LYS A 338 -10.29 -4.99 -19.36
CA LYS A 338 -11.18 -4.66 -20.52
C LYS A 338 -11.78 -5.90 -21.18
N ARG A 339 -11.11 -7.05 -21.08
CA ARG A 339 -11.49 -8.34 -21.65
C ARG A 339 -12.64 -9.00 -20.88
N TYR A 340 -12.57 -8.95 -19.55
CA TYR A 340 -13.57 -9.55 -18.64
C TYR A 340 -14.40 -8.46 -17.97
N ARG A 341 -15.55 -8.12 -18.58
CA ARG A 341 -16.44 -7.03 -18.11
C ARG A 341 -17.70 -7.53 -17.41
N LYS A 342 -17.93 -8.85 -17.45
CA LYS A 342 -19.04 -9.49 -16.76
C LYS A 342 -18.71 -9.59 -15.27
N SER A 343 -19.57 -9.04 -14.43
CA SER A 343 -19.40 -9.07 -12.97
C SER A 343 -20.68 -9.51 -12.25
N THR A 344 -20.56 -9.81 -10.96
CA THR A 344 -21.71 -9.80 -10.05
C THR A 344 -22.26 -8.38 -9.89
N GLU A 345 -23.49 -8.25 -9.39
CA GLU A 345 -23.90 -7.05 -8.68
C GLU A 345 -22.94 -6.78 -7.49
N PRO A 346 -22.79 -5.52 -7.02
CA PRO A 346 -21.96 -5.24 -5.85
C PRO A 346 -22.46 -5.98 -4.59
N LEU A 347 -21.56 -6.74 -3.95
CA LEU A 347 -21.84 -7.56 -2.78
C LEU A 347 -21.08 -7.08 -1.56
N TRP A 348 -21.68 -7.24 -0.37
CA TRP A 348 -20.99 -7.04 0.90
C TRP A 348 -20.26 -8.32 1.32
N ARG A 349 -19.31 -8.77 0.48
CA ARG A 349 -18.48 -9.97 0.68
C ARG A 349 -17.07 -9.70 0.18
N ALA A 350 -16.06 -10.18 0.89
CA ALA A 350 -14.65 -9.87 0.60
C ALA A 350 -14.43 -8.35 0.38
N TYR A 351 -15.16 -7.52 1.11
CA TYR A 351 -15.05 -6.07 1.00
C TYR A 351 -13.68 -5.61 1.50
N LYS A 352 -13.19 -4.52 0.94
CA LYS A 352 -11.94 -3.88 1.35
C LYS A 352 -12.18 -2.45 1.76
N TYR A 353 -11.12 -1.80 2.21
CA TYR A 353 -11.21 -0.51 2.85
C TYR A 353 -10.03 0.39 2.51
N VAL A 354 -10.26 1.66 2.82
CA VAL A 354 -9.25 2.69 2.97
C VAL A 354 -9.40 3.30 4.36
N TYR A 355 -8.31 3.69 5.00
CA TYR A 355 -8.36 4.36 6.29
C TYR A 355 -7.36 5.50 6.41
N GLN A 356 -7.66 6.43 7.31
CA GLN A 356 -6.72 7.46 7.76
C GLN A 356 -5.90 6.91 8.92
N PRO A 357 -4.56 6.84 8.79
CA PRO A 357 -3.72 6.27 9.85
C PRO A 357 -3.85 6.99 11.18
N SER A 358 -4.06 8.32 11.15
CA SER A 358 -4.27 9.15 12.34
C SER A 358 -5.53 8.77 13.15
N ARG A 359 -6.46 8.00 12.57
CA ARG A 359 -7.74 7.65 13.19
C ARG A 359 -7.91 6.16 13.44
N VAL A 360 -6.93 5.33 13.07
CA VAL A 360 -6.99 3.87 13.15
C VAL A 360 -5.91 3.28 14.07
N LYS A 361 -6.35 2.48 15.04
CA LYS A 361 -5.46 1.84 16.02
C LYS A 361 -4.85 0.53 15.50
N SER A 362 -5.59 -0.22 14.69
CA SER A 362 -5.13 -1.47 14.05
C SER A 362 -5.98 -1.81 12.82
N ALA A 363 -5.47 -2.68 11.96
CA ALA A 363 -6.15 -3.20 10.78
C ALA A 363 -5.86 -4.70 10.58
N MET A 364 -6.80 -5.37 9.91
CA MET A 364 -6.79 -6.77 9.50
C MET A 364 -7.13 -6.86 8.00
N THR A 365 -7.08 -8.04 7.41
CA THR A 365 -7.32 -8.27 5.98
C THR A 365 -8.63 -7.65 5.44
N HIS A 366 -9.72 -7.66 6.22
CA HIS A 366 -11.03 -7.12 5.81
C HIS A 366 -11.61 -6.07 6.78
N GLU A 367 -10.91 -5.73 7.85
CA GLU A 367 -11.43 -4.80 8.87
C GLU A 367 -10.37 -3.82 9.35
N PHE A 368 -10.78 -2.61 9.73
CA PHE A 368 -9.94 -1.68 10.49
C PHE A 368 -10.67 -1.21 11.75
N PHE A 369 -9.89 -0.89 12.77
CA PHE A 369 -10.37 -0.51 14.08
C PHE A 369 -10.04 0.96 14.36
N ALA A 370 -11.07 1.76 14.58
CA ALA A 370 -10.90 3.17 14.96
C ALA A 370 -10.20 3.32 16.32
N THR A 371 -9.50 4.45 16.48
CA THR A 371 -8.86 4.85 17.74
C THR A 371 -9.86 5.24 18.82
N SER A 372 -11.04 5.72 18.42
CA SER A 372 -12.11 6.19 19.32
C SER A 372 -13.48 5.93 18.69
N GLU A 373 -14.51 5.78 19.54
CA GLU A 373 -15.90 5.59 19.12
C GLU A 373 -16.48 6.79 18.36
N GLN A 374 -15.86 7.97 18.49
CA GLN A 374 -16.27 9.16 17.73
C GLN A 374 -16.02 9.01 16.22
N PHE A 375 -15.10 8.14 15.82
CA PHE A 375 -14.77 7.95 14.41
C PHE A 375 -15.61 6.82 13.82
N ASN A 376 -16.40 7.16 12.80
CA ASN A 376 -17.26 6.21 12.12
C ASN A 376 -16.50 5.46 11.00
N ARG A 377 -17.11 4.38 10.50
CA ARG A 377 -16.55 3.51 9.45
C ARG A 377 -17.58 3.30 8.32
N PRO A 378 -17.97 4.36 7.61
CA PRO A 378 -19.05 4.33 6.63
C PRO A 378 -18.74 3.39 5.46
N LYS A 379 -19.83 2.90 4.84
CA LYS A 379 -19.78 2.17 3.58
C LYS A 379 -20.05 3.16 2.46
N VAL A 380 -19.20 3.18 1.45
CA VAL A 380 -19.40 3.99 0.25
C VAL A 380 -20.56 3.42 -0.56
N ALA A 381 -21.42 4.30 -1.07
CA ALA A 381 -22.51 3.90 -1.93
C ALA A 381 -21.98 3.28 -3.24
N THR A 382 -22.60 2.19 -3.70
CA THR A 382 -22.17 1.45 -4.89
C THR A 382 -22.23 2.27 -6.19
N SER A 383 -23.05 3.33 -6.20
CA SER A 383 -23.12 4.33 -7.27
C SER A 383 -21.96 5.33 -7.25
N GLU A 384 -21.18 5.41 -6.17
CA GLU A 384 -20.05 6.32 -6.03
C GLU A 384 -18.71 5.62 -6.26
N ALA A 385 -18.50 4.45 -5.65
CA ALA A 385 -17.34 3.60 -5.91
C ALA A 385 -17.60 2.14 -5.51
N VAL A 386 -16.81 1.24 -6.09
CA VAL A 386 -16.85 -0.21 -5.85
C VAL A 386 -15.44 -0.78 -5.87
N LEU A 387 -15.26 -1.91 -5.21
CA LEU A 387 -14.07 -2.74 -5.34
C LEU A 387 -14.28 -3.73 -6.49
N HIS A 388 -13.49 -3.66 -7.55
CA HIS A 388 -13.45 -4.70 -8.58
C HIS A 388 -12.50 -5.81 -8.12
N HIS A 389 -12.95 -7.06 -8.15
CA HIS A 389 -12.13 -8.24 -7.85
C HIS A 389 -12.07 -9.18 -9.04
N TYR A 390 -10.92 -9.24 -9.73
CA TYR A 390 -10.74 -10.06 -10.93
C TYR A 390 -10.14 -11.41 -10.60
N ARG A 391 -10.94 -12.47 -10.65
CA ARG A 391 -10.50 -13.81 -10.23
C ARG A 391 -11.27 -14.95 -10.89
N ARG A 392 -10.75 -16.17 -10.77
CA ARG A 392 -11.54 -17.39 -11.03
C ARG A 392 -12.66 -17.50 -9.98
N CYS A 393 -13.72 -18.25 -10.29
CA CYS A 393 -14.87 -18.42 -9.39
C CYS A 393 -14.44 -18.75 -7.95
N PRO A 394 -14.66 -17.85 -6.97
CA PRO A 394 -14.38 -18.12 -5.57
C PRO A 394 -15.53 -18.91 -4.95
N THR A 395 -15.47 -20.23 -5.04
CA THR A 395 -16.62 -21.07 -4.66
C THR A 395 -16.99 -20.95 -3.18
N GLU A 396 -16.01 -20.69 -2.32
CA GLU A 396 -16.23 -20.43 -0.89
C GLU A 396 -17.00 -19.13 -0.62
N THR A 397 -16.92 -18.14 -1.52
CA THR A 397 -17.55 -16.83 -1.36
C THR A 397 -18.84 -16.67 -2.17
N LEU A 398 -18.89 -17.27 -3.37
CA LEU A 398 -19.98 -17.12 -4.35
C LEU A 398 -20.72 -18.43 -4.68
N GLY A 399 -20.35 -19.56 -4.08
CA GLY A 399 -20.96 -20.85 -4.39
C GLY A 399 -20.51 -21.39 -5.74
N ASP A 400 -21.43 -21.72 -6.63
CA ASP A 400 -21.11 -22.25 -7.96
C ASP A 400 -20.90 -21.16 -9.04
N CYS A 401 -21.00 -19.88 -8.65
CA CYS A 401 -20.96 -18.73 -9.55
C CYS A 401 -22.00 -18.78 -10.69
N THR A 402 -23.20 -19.34 -10.46
CA THR A 402 -24.28 -19.46 -11.46
C THR A 402 -25.33 -18.34 -11.41
N GLY A 403 -25.07 -17.26 -10.67
CA GLY A 403 -26.02 -16.15 -10.48
C GLY A 403 -26.16 -15.18 -11.66
N THR A 404 -27.08 -14.22 -11.52
CA THR A 404 -27.25 -13.10 -12.45
C THR A 404 -25.98 -12.26 -12.52
N THR A 405 -25.61 -11.88 -13.74
CA THR A 405 -24.41 -11.09 -14.02
C THR A 405 -24.79 -9.78 -14.70
N ILE A 406 -24.04 -8.73 -14.40
CA ILE A 406 -24.10 -7.45 -15.11
C ILE A 406 -22.86 -7.26 -15.97
N ILE A 407 -22.91 -6.27 -16.87
CA ILE A 407 -21.75 -5.79 -17.62
C ILE A 407 -21.33 -4.47 -17.01
N ASP A 408 -20.05 -4.36 -16.67
CA ASP A 408 -19.44 -3.14 -16.15
C ASP A 408 -18.31 -2.69 -17.07
N ASP A 409 -18.55 -1.59 -17.76
CA ASP A 409 -17.60 -1.00 -18.73
C ASP A 409 -16.69 0.06 -18.10
N THR A 410 -16.70 0.26 -16.78
CA THR A 410 -16.01 1.38 -16.13
C THR A 410 -14.51 1.44 -16.47
N MET A 411 -13.87 0.28 -16.61
CA MET A 411 -12.43 0.18 -16.93
C MET A 411 -12.07 0.63 -18.36
N THR A 412 -13.06 0.72 -19.26
CA THR A 412 -12.83 1.15 -20.66
C THR A 412 -12.40 2.61 -20.77
N ARG A 413 -12.65 3.43 -19.73
CA ARG A 413 -12.24 4.85 -19.67
C ARG A 413 -10.73 5.06 -19.61
N PHE A 414 -9.96 4.03 -19.22
CA PHE A 414 -8.49 4.11 -19.14
C PHE A 414 -7.88 3.84 -20.52
N HIS A 415 -7.96 4.85 -21.39
CA HIS A 415 -7.54 4.74 -22.79
C HIS A 415 -6.02 4.60 -22.97
N ASP A 416 -5.20 5.12 -22.05
CA ASP A 416 -3.74 5.05 -22.10
C ASP A 416 -3.15 3.79 -21.44
N LEU A 417 -3.99 2.97 -20.80
CA LEU A 417 -3.55 1.79 -20.05
C LEU A 417 -2.82 0.77 -20.95
N GLU A 418 -3.27 0.56 -22.18
CA GLU A 418 -2.62 -0.36 -23.13
C GLU A 418 -1.20 0.07 -23.45
N GLN A 419 -1.01 1.34 -23.76
CA GLN A 419 0.30 1.89 -24.07
C GLN A 419 1.23 1.79 -22.86
N ARG A 420 0.72 2.09 -21.66
CA ARG A 420 1.47 1.96 -20.40
C ARG A 420 1.93 0.53 -20.16
N VAL A 421 1.01 -0.43 -20.24
CA VAL A 421 1.30 -1.85 -20.04
C VAL A 421 2.32 -2.35 -21.07
N ALA A 422 2.20 -1.95 -22.34
CA ALA A 422 3.14 -2.34 -23.40
C ALA A 422 4.58 -1.86 -23.14
N ILE A 423 4.75 -0.65 -22.58
CA ILE A 423 6.06 -0.12 -22.18
C ILE A 423 6.68 -1.00 -21.08
N VAL A 424 5.89 -1.35 -20.06
CA VAL A 424 6.38 -2.17 -18.94
C VAL A 424 6.73 -3.57 -19.42
N ARG A 425 5.85 -4.23 -20.19
CA ARG A 425 6.10 -5.55 -20.80
C ARG A 425 7.44 -5.62 -21.52
N THR A 426 7.71 -4.61 -22.35
CA THR A 426 8.97 -4.50 -23.09
C THR A 426 10.17 -4.39 -22.13
N ALA A 427 10.05 -3.55 -21.10
CA ALA A 427 11.11 -3.34 -20.12
C ALA A 427 11.37 -4.54 -19.20
N THR A 428 10.35 -5.37 -18.97
CA THR A 428 10.42 -6.53 -18.05
C THR A 428 10.54 -7.87 -18.78
N PHE A 429 10.56 -7.86 -20.11
CA PHE A 429 10.51 -9.08 -20.95
C PHE A 429 9.33 -9.96 -20.57
N THR A 430 8.16 -9.34 -20.36
CA THR A 430 6.91 -10.04 -20.09
C THR A 430 6.11 -10.13 -21.38
N ASN A 431 5.70 -11.35 -21.73
CA ASN A 431 4.85 -11.58 -22.88
C ASN A 431 3.45 -11.95 -22.39
N PRO A 432 2.38 -11.37 -22.98
CA PRO A 432 1.03 -11.77 -22.65
C PRO A 432 0.85 -13.23 -23.00
N ASN A 433 0.49 -14.04 -22.01
CA ASN A 433 0.09 -15.42 -22.25
C ASN A 433 -1.40 -15.59 -22.01
N TRP A 434 -2.19 -15.39 -23.07
CA TRP A 434 -3.63 -15.66 -23.05
C TRP A 434 -3.94 -17.16 -23.11
N THR A 435 -2.94 -18.04 -23.31
CA THR A 435 -3.15 -19.45 -23.00
C THR A 435 -3.28 -19.55 -21.49
N ILE A 436 -4.51 -19.82 -21.06
CA ILE A 436 -4.84 -20.22 -19.69
C ILE A 436 -3.79 -21.27 -19.31
N SER A 437 -2.84 -20.90 -18.46
CA SER A 437 -2.04 -21.91 -17.80
C SER A 437 -3.03 -22.70 -16.94
N GLU A 438 -3.36 -23.91 -17.41
CA GLU A 438 -3.90 -24.96 -16.58
C GLU A 438 -2.88 -25.22 -15.47
N GLY A 439 -3.14 -24.62 -14.30
CA GLY A 439 -2.34 -24.72 -13.09
C GLY A 439 -3.24 -24.49 -11.91
#